data_AF-A0A8W8HP12-F1
#
_entry.id   AF-A0A8W8HP12-F1
#
_cell.length_a   1.000
_cell.length_b   1.000
_cell.length_c   1.000
_cell.angle_alpha   90.00
_cell.angle_beta   90.00
_cell.angle_gamma   90.00
#
_symmetry.space_group_name_H-M   'P 1'
#
loop_
_entity.id
_entity.type
_entity.pdbx_description
1 polymer ?
#
loop_
_entity_poly.entity_id
_entity_poly.type
_entity_poly.pdbx_seq_one_letter_code
_entity_poly.pdbx_strand_id
1 'polypeptide(L)'
;HRTRAVFVEFTTYNANIKLFCVVMIPFEFSNLGVIYPSYQIFSTKNFTYSSPLEVFTALCEILFVIFALAFFYFEIKRFYYGGRAKYFSDPWSYVEIIQIIMSFSIVGLYLKKIVSVSAKLTDLHITEEFVSFYTSIFWDVTLNYILAFFVALVILKFFKYLKFNVRMYFMSQTLSIAKKNLLGFSLMVVIIVVAFAHFAVFTFGPIVKGFSNMGQSLITLFQLALGDSDFYPIQQANRYMGPAFFFLYIFLVQWTVLVMFMAILNLAIKEAKNNMAQMKNDLEVVDYIYNRIHQILPKCH
;
A
#
# COMPACT_ATOMS: atom_id res chain seq x y z
N HIS A 1 40.54 12.26 -8.80
CA HIS A 1 39.63 12.89 -7.82
C HIS A 1 38.89 11.80 -7.04
N ARG A 2 38.89 11.86 -5.69
CA ARG A 2 38.32 10.80 -4.81
C ARG A 2 36.95 11.16 -4.21
N THR A 3 36.45 12.38 -4.40
CA THR A 3 35.15 12.83 -3.88
C THR A 3 34.03 12.05 -4.56
N ARG A 4 33.14 11.44 -3.76
CA ARG A 4 32.00 10.65 -4.24
C ARG A 4 30.69 11.40 -4.23
N ALA A 5 30.49 12.26 -3.24
CA ALA A 5 29.32 13.10 -3.13
C ALA A 5 29.68 14.41 -2.43
N VAL A 6 28.99 15.48 -2.80
CA VAL A 6 28.97 16.76 -2.06
C VAL A 6 27.52 17.06 -1.71
N PHE A 7 27.25 17.34 -0.44
CA PHE A 7 25.91 17.68 0.05
C PHE A 7 25.87 19.15 0.42
N VAL A 8 24.91 19.88 -0.15
CA VAL A 8 24.58 21.24 0.28
C VAL A 8 23.28 21.17 1.06
N GLU A 9 23.34 21.50 2.36
CA GLU A 9 22.19 21.50 3.26
C GLU A 9 21.98 22.92 3.81
N PHE A 10 20.74 23.39 3.76
CA PHE A 10 20.33 24.61 4.47
C PHE A 10 18.88 24.51 4.90
N THR A 11 18.55 25.26 5.96
CA THR A 11 17.22 25.29 6.57
C THR A 11 16.66 26.70 6.47
N THR A 12 15.41 26.83 6.04
CA THR A 12 14.66 28.08 6.02
C THR A 12 13.44 27.97 6.95
N TYR A 13 13.02 29.09 7.54
CA TYR A 13 11.84 29.14 8.41
C TYR A 13 10.86 30.19 7.91
N ASN A 14 9.60 29.79 7.72
CA ASN A 14 8.52 30.70 7.39
C ASN A 14 7.69 30.97 8.64
N ALA A 15 7.82 32.17 9.21
CA ALA A 15 7.14 32.58 10.44
C ALA A 15 5.61 32.70 10.29
N ASN A 16 5.10 33.00 9.09
CA ASN A 16 3.66 33.18 8.85
C ASN A 16 2.88 31.86 9.02
N ILE A 17 3.47 30.76 8.56
CA ILE A 17 2.88 29.40 8.64
C ILE A 17 3.57 28.49 9.65
N LYS A 18 4.58 29.01 10.37
CA LYS A 18 5.38 28.32 11.40
C LYS A 18 5.99 27.00 10.90
N LEU A 19 6.57 27.04 9.70
CA LEU A 19 7.06 25.85 9.00
C LEU A 19 8.56 25.98 8.71
N PHE A 20 9.31 24.96 9.12
CA PHE A 20 10.70 24.78 8.72
C PHE A 20 10.75 24.01 7.41
N CYS A 21 11.57 24.48 6.47
CA CYS A 21 11.85 23.83 5.22
C CYS A 21 13.35 23.56 5.13
N VAL A 22 13.73 22.27 5.05
CA VAL A 22 15.11 21.84 4.88
C VAL A 22 15.30 21.39 3.44
N VAL A 23 16.33 21.94 2.82
CA VAL A 23 16.70 21.64 1.45
C VAL A 23 18.04 20.92 1.49
N MET A 24 18.08 19.73 0.89
CA MET A 24 19.29 18.95 0.70
C MET A 24 19.53 18.74 -0.79
N ILE A 25 20.71 19.12 -1.26
CA ILE A 25 21.11 18.99 -2.66
C ILE A 25 22.36 18.10 -2.73
N PRO A 26 22.21 16.79 -2.99
CA PRO A 26 23.32 15.90 -3.28
C PRO A 26 23.84 16.07 -4.70
N PHE A 27 25.15 16.23 -4.84
CA PHE A 27 25.89 16.12 -6.10
C PHE A 27 26.71 14.82 -6.08
N GLU A 28 26.24 13.79 -6.79
CA GLU A 28 26.94 12.50 -6.87
C GLU A 28 27.93 12.48 -8.03
N PHE A 29 29.17 12.07 -7.76
CA PHE A 29 30.25 11.99 -8.75
C PHE A 29 30.49 10.54 -9.15
N SER A 30 30.19 10.23 -10.41
CA SER A 30 30.48 8.92 -10.98
C SER A 30 31.99 8.67 -11.15
N ASN A 31 32.37 7.40 -11.25
CA ASN A 31 33.73 7.00 -11.64
C ASN A 31 34.18 7.59 -12.98
N LEU A 32 33.23 7.95 -13.85
CA LEU A 32 33.46 8.48 -15.20
C LEU A 32 33.54 10.02 -15.23
N GLY A 33 33.40 10.70 -14.08
CA GLY A 33 33.45 12.16 -13.99
C GLY A 33 32.12 12.87 -14.28
N VAL A 34 31.06 12.13 -14.60
CA VAL A 34 29.70 12.68 -14.70
C VAL A 34 29.16 13.01 -13.31
N ILE A 35 28.50 14.17 -13.18
CA ILE A 35 27.84 14.65 -11.96
C ILE A 35 26.33 14.40 -12.10
N TYR A 36 25.73 13.75 -11.09
CA TYR A 36 24.30 13.54 -10.99
C TYR A 36 23.74 14.43 -9.86
N PRO A 37 23.17 15.60 -10.18
CA PRO A 37 22.51 16.43 -9.19
C PRO A 37 21.14 15.85 -8.84
N SER A 38 20.80 15.87 -7.57
CA SER A 38 19.45 15.61 -7.07
C SER A 38 19.06 16.67 -6.05
N TYR A 39 17.77 16.77 -5.74
CA TYR A 39 17.30 17.67 -4.70
C TYR A 39 16.21 16.98 -3.88
N GLN A 40 16.22 17.26 -2.58
CA GLN A 40 15.19 16.82 -1.65
C GLN A 40 14.78 18.01 -0.80
N ILE A 41 13.47 18.25 -0.77
CA ILE A 41 12.88 19.37 -0.02
C ILE A 41 11.88 18.75 0.95
N PHE A 42 12.11 18.98 2.24
CA PHE A 42 11.25 18.48 3.29
C PHE A 42 10.79 19.63 4.17
N SER A 43 9.59 19.49 4.70
CA SER A 43 8.99 20.48 5.58
C SER A 43 8.55 19.84 6.89
N THR A 44 8.86 20.49 8.02
CA THR A 44 8.34 20.12 9.34
C THR A 44 7.73 21.34 10.01
N LYS A 45 6.54 21.17 10.59
CA LYS A 45 5.83 22.26 11.27
C LYS A 45 6.34 22.40 12.70
N ASN A 46 6.51 23.64 13.16
CA ASN A 46 6.69 23.94 14.57
C ASN A 46 5.32 23.90 15.29
N PHE A 47 5.14 22.99 16.23
CA PHE A 47 3.89 22.86 16.97
C PHE A 47 3.86 23.85 18.14
N THR A 48 3.40 25.06 17.86
CA THR A 48 2.87 25.95 18.90
C THR A 48 1.35 25.86 18.82
N TYR A 49 0.68 25.27 19.82
CA TYR A 49 -0.79 25.15 19.83
C TYR A 49 -1.48 26.50 20.11
N SER A 50 -1.26 27.50 19.25
CA SER A 50 -1.68 28.88 19.50
C SER A 50 -2.93 29.27 18.72
N SER A 51 -3.16 28.68 17.55
CA SER A 51 -4.34 28.96 16.72
C SER A 51 -5.49 28.00 17.02
N PRO A 52 -6.76 28.40 16.79
CA PRO A 52 -7.92 27.51 17.00
C PRO A 52 -7.84 26.19 16.22
N LEU A 53 -7.29 26.21 15.00
CA LEU A 53 -7.08 25.01 14.18
C LEU A 53 -6.05 24.06 14.80
N GLU A 54 -4.99 24.61 15.41
CA GLU A 54 -3.99 23.80 16.11
C GLU A 54 -4.56 23.19 17.40
N VAL A 55 -5.41 23.92 18.13
CA VAL A 55 -6.13 23.38 19.30
C VAL A 55 -7.08 22.26 18.87
N PHE A 56 -7.79 22.41 17.76
CA PHE A 56 -8.62 21.34 17.19
C PHE A 56 -7.78 20.11 16.82
N THR A 57 -6.61 20.33 16.22
CA THR A 57 -5.68 19.24 15.87
C THR A 57 -5.23 18.48 17.12
N ALA A 58 -4.90 19.18 18.21
CA ALA A 58 -4.56 18.56 19.49
C ALA A 58 -5.71 17.70 20.06
N LEU A 59 -6.96 18.17 19.95
CA LEU A 59 -8.14 17.37 20.34
C LEU A 59 -8.26 16.09 19.50
N CYS A 60 -8.04 16.17 18.19
CA CYS A 60 -8.02 14.99 17.31
C CYS A 60 -6.90 14.01 17.66
N GLU A 61 -5.73 14.49 18.07
CA GLU A 61 -4.62 13.64 18.52
C GLU A 61 -4.96 12.89 19.81
N ILE A 62 -5.56 13.57 20.78
CA ILE A 62 -6.03 12.93 22.03
C ILE A 62 -7.09 11.87 21.71
N LEU A 63 -8.05 12.20 20.85
CA LEU A 63 -9.07 11.24 20.40
C LEU A 63 -8.45 10.03 19.68
N PHE A 64 -7.42 10.23 18.86
CA PHE A 64 -6.70 9.14 18.20
C PHE A 64 -6.08 8.18 19.21
N VAL A 65 -5.44 8.69 20.27
CA VAL A 65 -4.88 7.87 21.36
C VAL A 65 -5.98 7.07 22.07
N ILE A 66 -7.11 7.70 22.36
CA ILE A 66 -8.27 7.02 22.97
C ILE A 66 -8.77 5.89 22.07
N PHE A 67 -8.90 6.13 20.77
CA PHE A 67 -9.32 5.09 19.81
C PHE A 67 -8.30 3.95 19.71
N ALA A 68 -6.99 4.25 19.71
CA ALA A 68 -5.96 3.22 19.70
C ALA A 68 -6.06 2.30 20.93
N LEU A 69 -6.23 2.87 22.12
CA LEU A 69 -6.43 2.12 23.37
C LEU A 69 -7.74 1.32 23.36
N ALA A 70 -8.83 1.91 22.86
CA ALA A 70 -10.11 1.22 22.75
C ALA A 70 -10.02 0.02 21.79
N PHE A 71 -9.42 0.19 20.60
CA PHE A 71 -9.21 -0.91 19.65
C PHE A 71 -8.32 -2.00 20.22
N PHE A 72 -7.25 -1.64 20.93
CA PHE A 72 -6.42 -2.61 21.64
C PHE A 72 -7.21 -3.43 22.67
N TYR A 73 -8.03 -2.77 23.48
CA TYR A 73 -8.89 -3.44 24.47
C TYR A 73 -9.91 -4.37 23.80
N PHE A 74 -10.60 -3.92 22.75
CA PHE A 74 -11.54 -4.75 22.02
C PHE A 74 -10.88 -5.97 21.40
N GLU A 75 -9.65 -5.84 20.91
CA GLU A 75 -8.91 -6.95 20.32
C GLU A 75 -8.48 -7.98 21.37
N ILE A 76 -8.01 -7.54 22.54
CA ILE A 76 -7.71 -8.44 23.66
C ILE A 76 -8.97 -9.20 24.09
N LYS A 77 -10.11 -8.49 24.22
CA LYS A 77 -11.39 -9.11 24.57
C LYS A 77 -11.80 -10.14 23.51
N ARG A 78 -11.66 -9.81 22.23
CA ARG A 78 -11.94 -10.72 21.11
C ARG A 78 -11.06 -11.95 21.16
N PHE A 79 -9.77 -11.79 21.47
CA PHE A 79 -8.83 -12.90 21.60
C PHE A 79 -9.15 -13.81 22.80
N TYR A 80 -9.50 -13.23 23.95
CA TYR A 80 -9.74 -13.99 25.18
C TYR A 80 -11.08 -14.76 25.14
N TYR A 81 -12.16 -14.10 24.72
CA TYR A 81 -13.51 -14.70 24.74
C TYR A 81 -13.90 -15.39 23.42
N GLY A 82 -13.25 -15.06 22.29
CA GLY A 82 -13.65 -15.53 20.96
C GLY A 82 -13.08 -16.90 20.54
N GLY A 83 -12.23 -17.51 21.38
CA GLY A 83 -11.55 -18.77 21.09
C GLY A 83 -10.39 -18.63 20.09
N ARG A 84 -9.21 -19.16 20.46
CA ARG A 84 -7.96 -18.98 19.70
C ARG A 84 -8.03 -19.53 18.28
N ALA A 85 -8.66 -20.70 18.07
CA ALA A 85 -8.72 -21.35 16.76
C ALA A 85 -9.53 -20.55 15.72
N LYS A 86 -10.66 -19.96 16.13
CA LYS A 86 -11.49 -19.13 15.25
C LYS A 86 -10.79 -17.82 14.89
N TYR A 87 -10.04 -17.27 15.84
CA TYR A 87 -9.31 -16.02 15.67
C TYR A 87 -8.21 -16.14 14.59
N PHE A 88 -7.38 -17.19 14.64
CA PHE A 88 -6.28 -17.39 13.67
C PHE A 88 -6.74 -17.86 12.28
N SER A 89 -7.98 -18.34 12.17
CA SER A 89 -8.57 -18.76 10.89
C SER A 89 -9.13 -17.57 10.07
N ASP A 90 -9.49 -16.46 10.73
CA ASP A 90 -10.00 -15.25 10.06
C ASP A 90 -8.83 -14.37 9.55
N PRO A 91 -8.66 -14.19 8.22
CA PRO A 91 -7.59 -13.35 7.67
C PRO A 91 -7.67 -11.89 8.10
N TRP A 92 -8.87 -11.40 8.46
CA TRP A 92 -9.04 -10.02 8.91
C TRP A 92 -8.45 -9.76 10.30
N SER A 93 -8.29 -10.79 11.12
CA SER A 93 -7.64 -10.65 12.43
C SER A 93 -6.19 -10.17 12.29
N TYR A 94 -5.46 -10.65 11.26
CA TYR A 94 -4.10 -10.19 11.00
C TYR A 94 -4.03 -8.72 10.60
N VAL A 95 -4.98 -8.25 9.79
CA VAL A 95 -5.07 -6.82 9.41
C VAL A 95 -5.34 -5.95 10.63
N GLU A 96 -6.20 -6.41 11.55
CA GLU A 96 -6.53 -5.71 12.79
C GLU A 96 -5.32 -5.63 13.75
N ILE A 97 -4.54 -6.71 13.89
CA ILE A 97 -3.28 -6.70 14.66
C ILE A 97 -2.28 -5.70 14.06
N ILE A 98 -2.06 -5.74 12.74
CA ILE A 98 -1.13 -4.82 12.06
C ILE A 98 -1.56 -3.37 12.27
N GLN A 99 -2.86 -3.10 12.17
CA GLN A 99 -3.42 -1.77 12.40
C GLN A 99 -3.15 -1.28 13.82
N ILE A 100 -3.30 -2.14 14.84
CA ILE A 100 -3.00 -1.81 16.24
C ILE A 100 -1.51 -1.48 16.42
N ILE A 101 -0.61 -2.34 15.92
CA ILE A 101 0.85 -2.11 16.01
C ILE A 101 1.24 -0.76 15.39
N MET A 102 0.66 -0.45 14.23
CA MET A 102 0.89 0.82 13.56
C MET A 102 0.32 2.00 14.34
N SER A 103 -0.86 1.88 14.96
CA SER A 103 -1.43 2.97 15.77
C SER A 103 -0.52 3.37 16.94
N PHE A 104 0.05 2.39 17.66
CA PHE A 104 1.01 2.66 18.72
C PHE A 104 2.34 3.21 18.18
N SER A 105 2.79 2.72 17.02
CA SER A 105 3.99 3.25 16.35
C SER A 105 3.83 4.71 15.96
N ILE A 106 2.64 5.11 15.46
CA ILE A 106 2.31 6.50 15.15
C ILE A 106 2.42 7.37 16.39
N VAL A 107 1.83 6.95 17.53
CA VAL A 107 1.93 7.70 18.79
C VAL A 107 3.40 7.85 19.22
N GLY A 108 4.18 6.75 19.19
CA GLY A 108 5.58 6.78 19.57
C GLY A 108 6.44 7.70 18.69
N LEU A 109 6.25 7.63 17.37
CA LEU A 109 6.96 8.48 16.41
C LEU A 109 6.55 9.94 16.51
N TYR A 110 5.28 10.20 16.79
CA TYR A 110 4.78 11.56 16.99
C TYR A 110 5.43 12.22 18.21
N LEU A 111 5.51 11.50 19.33
CA LEU A 111 6.24 11.97 20.51
C LEU A 111 7.73 12.20 20.22
N LYS A 112 8.37 11.28 19.48
CA LYS A 112 9.78 11.44 19.07
C LYS A 112 10.00 12.65 18.17
N LYS A 113 9.08 12.93 17.25
CA LYS A 113 9.11 14.13 16.41
C LYS A 113 9.05 15.40 17.28
N ILE A 114 8.09 15.50 18.20
CA ILE A 114 7.95 16.67 19.09
C ILE A 114 9.23 16.90 19.90
N VAL A 115 9.74 15.87 20.56
CA VAL A 115 10.97 15.96 21.38
C VAL A 115 12.18 16.36 20.53
N SER A 116 12.30 15.81 19.32
CA SER A 116 13.41 16.13 18.43
C SER A 116 13.36 17.59 17.95
N VAL A 117 12.18 18.08 17.58
CA VAL A 117 12.02 19.48 17.15
C VAL A 117 12.25 20.44 18.32
N SER A 118 11.72 20.14 19.52
CA SER A 118 11.93 21.01 20.68
C SER A 118 13.40 21.10 21.08
N ALA A 119 14.14 19.98 21.04
CA ALA A 119 15.57 19.98 21.34
C ALA A 119 16.35 20.86 20.34
N LYS A 120 16.03 20.74 19.04
CA LYS A 120 16.70 21.53 17.98
C LYS A 120 16.36 23.01 18.03
N LEU A 121 15.14 23.35 18.43
CA LEU A 121 14.76 24.74 18.68
C LEU A 121 15.55 25.34 19.85
N THR A 122 15.77 24.59 20.93
CA THR A 122 16.61 25.07 22.04
C THR A 122 18.05 25.30 21.60
N ASP A 123 18.63 24.39 20.82
CA ASP A 123 20.00 24.53 20.26
C ASP A 123 20.14 25.83 19.42
N LEU A 124 19.14 26.12 18.57
CA LEU A 124 19.09 27.33 17.75
C LEU A 124 19.04 28.63 18.56
N HIS A 125 18.46 28.63 19.78
CA HIS A 125 18.40 29.84 20.61
C HIS A 125 19.74 30.13 21.31
N ILE A 126 20.61 29.12 21.42
CA ILE A 126 21.87 29.19 22.17
C ILE A 126 23.05 29.48 21.24
N THR A 127 22.98 29.03 19.97
CA THR A 127 24.10 29.05 19.04
C THR A 127 23.74 29.77 17.74
N GLU A 128 24.68 30.54 17.20
CA GLU A 128 24.59 31.13 15.84
C GLU A 128 25.09 30.16 14.74
N GLU A 129 25.53 28.96 15.14
CA GLU A 129 25.99 27.92 14.22
C GLU A 129 24.82 27.19 13.53
N PHE A 130 25.09 26.56 12.39
CA PHE A 130 24.09 25.78 11.66
C PHE A 130 23.63 24.56 12.48
N VAL A 131 22.34 24.52 12.80
CA VAL A 131 21.67 23.37 13.40
C VAL A 131 20.93 22.58 12.33
N SER A 132 21.36 21.34 12.08
CA SER A 132 20.67 20.45 11.13
C SER A 132 19.35 19.94 11.71
N PHE A 133 18.27 20.12 10.94
CA PHE A 133 16.93 19.58 11.23
C PHE A 133 16.68 18.22 10.57
N TYR A 134 17.69 17.64 9.91
CA TYR A 134 17.58 16.40 9.17
C TYR A 134 17.00 15.25 10.01
N THR A 135 17.47 15.08 11.25
CA THR A 135 16.96 14.04 12.15
C THR A 135 15.48 14.24 12.51
N SER A 136 15.04 15.48 12.73
CA SER A 136 13.64 15.79 13.02
C SER A 136 12.74 15.48 11.81
N ILE A 137 13.24 15.74 10.61
CA ILE A 137 12.55 15.43 9.35
C ILE A 137 12.49 13.94 9.10
N PHE A 138 13.56 13.20 9.39
CA PHE A 138 13.55 11.75 9.27
C PHE A 138 12.40 11.12 10.07
N TRP A 139 12.18 11.57 11.31
CA TRP A 139 11.05 11.13 12.13
C TRP A 139 9.70 11.55 11.54
N ASP A 140 9.58 12.75 11.00
CA ASP A 140 8.34 13.24 10.38
C ASP A 140 7.99 12.50 9.07
N VAL A 141 8.97 12.27 8.22
CA VAL A 141 8.80 11.50 6.98
C VAL A 141 8.40 10.05 7.30
N THR A 142 9.06 9.43 8.28
CA THR A 142 8.73 8.08 8.74
C THR A 142 7.32 7.99 9.33
N LEU A 143 6.93 8.98 10.14
CA LEU A 143 5.56 9.12 10.66
C LEU A 143 4.56 9.19 9.51
N ASN A 144 4.81 10.04 8.50
CA ASN A 144 3.91 10.21 7.36
C ASN A 144 3.74 8.91 6.55
N TYR A 145 4.81 8.15 6.32
CA TYR A 145 4.72 6.85 5.65
C TYR A 145 3.86 5.85 6.42
N ILE A 146 4.07 5.74 7.74
CA ILE A 146 3.29 4.82 8.58
C ILE A 146 1.84 5.27 8.68
N LEU A 147 1.59 6.58 8.81
CA LEU A 147 0.24 7.14 8.83
C LEU A 147 -0.49 6.88 7.51
N ALA A 148 0.15 7.08 6.37
CA ALA A 148 -0.42 6.81 5.05
C ALA A 148 -0.82 5.33 4.90
N PHE A 149 0.06 4.42 5.32
CA PHE A 149 -0.24 2.99 5.28
C PHE A 149 -1.36 2.62 6.26
N PHE A 150 -1.38 3.20 7.46
CA PHE A 150 -2.46 3.00 8.43
C PHE A 150 -3.82 3.43 7.86
N VAL A 151 -3.89 4.61 7.24
CA VAL A 151 -5.12 5.10 6.58
C VAL A 151 -5.53 4.19 5.42
N ALA A 152 -4.58 3.71 4.62
CA ALA A 152 -4.86 2.75 3.56
C ALA A 152 -5.50 1.45 4.12
N LEU A 153 -4.99 0.91 5.24
CA LEU A 153 -5.60 -0.23 5.91
C LEU A 153 -7.01 0.06 6.45
N VAL A 154 -7.24 1.26 7.00
CA VAL A 154 -8.58 1.69 7.44
C VAL A 154 -9.57 1.69 6.27
N ILE A 155 -9.15 2.23 5.12
CA ILE A 155 -9.97 2.24 3.89
C ILE A 155 -10.22 0.80 3.41
N LEU A 156 -9.20 -0.08 3.42
CA LEU A 156 -9.39 -1.49 3.08
C LEU A 156 -10.35 -2.21 4.03
N LYS A 157 -10.32 -1.87 5.33
CA LYS A 157 -11.23 -2.43 6.33
C LYS A 157 -12.68 -2.01 6.08
N PHE A 158 -12.92 -0.86 5.46
CA PHE A 158 -14.27 -0.44 5.05
C PHE A 158 -14.94 -1.49 4.14
N PHE A 159 -14.18 -2.16 3.26
CA PHE A 159 -14.70 -3.26 2.42
C PHE A 159 -15.18 -4.47 3.23
N LYS A 160 -14.62 -4.74 4.42
CA LYS A 160 -15.10 -5.80 5.32
C LYS A 160 -16.53 -5.50 5.77
N TYR A 161 -16.80 -4.24 6.12
CA TYR A 161 -18.13 -3.81 6.57
C TYR A 161 -19.12 -3.68 5.42
N LEU A 162 -18.70 -3.33 4.21
CA LEU A 162 -19.61 -3.27 3.07
C LEU A 162 -20.23 -4.63 2.66
N LYS A 163 -19.72 -5.76 3.17
CA LYS A 163 -20.29 -7.09 2.93
C LYS A 163 -21.71 -7.27 3.46
N PHE A 164 -22.24 -6.34 4.26
CA PHE A 164 -23.66 -6.35 4.62
C PHE A 164 -24.57 -6.11 3.40
N ASN A 165 -24.09 -5.47 2.34
CA ASN A 165 -24.83 -5.32 1.10
C ASN A 165 -24.72 -6.60 0.26
N VAL A 166 -25.86 -7.17 -0.13
CA VAL A 166 -25.95 -8.40 -0.95
C VAL A 166 -25.10 -8.33 -2.23
N ARG A 167 -25.04 -7.17 -2.90
CA ARG A 167 -24.22 -6.99 -4.10
C ARG A 167 -22.72 -7.08 -3.79
N MET A 168 -22.30 -6.45 -2.69
CA MET A 168 -20.89 -6.48 -2.25
C MET A 168 -20.50 -7.86 -1.72
N TYR A 169 -21.43 -8.55 -1.04
CA TYR A 169 -21.25 -9.93 -0.63
C TYR A 169 -21.06 -10.86 -1.85
N PHE A 170 -21.86 -10.70 -2.90
CA PHE A 170 -21.70 -11.43 -4.17
C PHE A 170 -20.32 -11.23 -4.79
N MET A 171 -19.86 -9.98 -4.90
CA MET A 171 -18.51 -9.69 -5.41
C MET A 171 -17.43 -10.31 -4.54
N SER A 172 -17.55 -10.24 -3.21
CA SER A 172 -16.60 -10.87 -2.29
C SER A 172 -16.59 -12.39 -2.42
N GLN A 173 -17.74 -13.03 -2.64
CA GLN A 173 -17.82 -14.48 -2.83
C GLN A 173 -17.21 -14.90 -4.17
N THR A 174 -17.53 -14.18 -5.23
CA THR A 174 -16.95 -14.39 -6.57
C THR A 174 -15.42 -14.34 -6.51
N LEU A 175 -14.85 -13.33 -5.84
CA LEU A 175 -13.40 -13.22 -5.68
C LEU A 175 -12.82 -14.33 -4.79
N SER A 176 -13.53 -14.73 -3.74
CA SER A 176 -13.11 -15.83 -2.85
C SER A 176 -13.07 -17.18 -3.56
N ILE A 177 -14.00 -17.43 -4.50
CA ILE A 177 -14.02 -18.62 -5.35
C ILE A 177 -12.88 -18.54 -6.37
N ALA A 178 -12.72 -17.39 -7.04
CA ALA A 178 -11.69 -17.18 -8.06
C ALA A 178 -10.25 -17.24 -7.50
N LYS A 179 -10.04 -16.96 -6.20
CA LYS A 179 -8.71 -16.73 -5.60
C LYS A 179 -7.70 -17.84 -5.91
N LYS A 180 -8.10 -19.11 -5.84
CA LYS A 180 -7.18 -20.25 -6.05
C LYS A 180 -6.72 -20.31 -7.50
N ASN A 181 -7.64 -20.12 -8.44
CA ASN A 181 -7.36 -20.12 -9.87
C ASN A 181 -6.55 -18.88 -10.28
N LEU A 182 -6.87 -17.72 -9.70
CA LEU A 182 -6.13 -16.47 -9.90
C LEU A 182 -4.69 -16.58 -9.37
N LEU A 183 -4.46 -17.22 -8.23
CA LEU A 183 -3.12 -17.43 -7.70
C LEU A 183 -2.27 -18.32 -8.62
N GLY A 184 -2.82 -19.44 -9.10
CA GLY A 184 -2.13 -20.30 -10.06
C GLY A 184 -1.84 -19.60 -11.39
N PHE A 185 -2.80 -18.82 -11.89
CA PHE A 185 -2.65 -18.01 -13.09
C PHE A 185 -1.58 -16.93 -12.94
N SER A 186 -1.57 -16.21 -11.81
CA SER A 186 -0.57 -15.20 -11.48
C SER A 186 0.84 -15.76 -11.50
N LEU A 187 1.04 -16.97 -10.93
CA LEU A 187 2.34 -17.65 -10.97
C LEU A 187 2.82 -17.89 -12.41
N MET A 188 1.93 -18.33 -13.30
CA MET A 188 2.25 -18.54 -14.72
C MET A 188 2.66 -17.23 -15.42
N VAL A 189 1.93 -16.14 -15.17
CA VAL A 189 2.27 -14.81 -15.73
C VAL A 189 3.63 -14.33 -15.21
N VAL A 190 3.90 -14.50 -13.92
CA VAL A 190 5.20 -14.13 -13.32
C VAL A 190 6.34 -14.89 -13.98
N ILE A 191 6.20 -16.19 -14.23
CA ILE A 191 7.23 -17.00 -14.91
C ILE A 191 7.51 -16.44 -16.32
N ILE A 192 6.44 -16.12 -17.07
CA ILE A 192 6.57 -15.53 -18.41
C ILE A 192 7.30 -14.18 -18.32
N VAL A 193 6.83 -13.27 -17.46
CA VAL A 193 7.42 -11.92 -17.34
C VAL A 193 8.88 -11.98 -16.90
N VAL A 194 9.24 -12.88 -15.97
CA VAL A 194 10.63 -13.08 -15.53
C VAL A 194 11.51 -13.63 -16.67
N ALA A 195 11.01 -14.55 -17.48
CA ALA A 195 11.75 -15.06 -18.64
C ALA A 195 12.04 -13.95 -19.66
N PHE A 196 11.04 -13.13 -19.96
CA PHE A 196 11.19 -11.96 -20.84
C PHE A 196 12.12 -10.90 -20.23
N ALA A 197 12.07 -10.70 -18.91
CA ALA A 197 12.98 -9.77 -18.22
C ALA A 197 14.44 -10.21 -18.34
N HIS A 198 14.73 -11.50 -18.13
CA HIS A 198 16.08 -12.03 -18.32
C HIS A 198 16.57 -11.84 -19.76
N PHE A 199 15.73 -12.16 -20.75
CA PHE A 199 16.06 -11.95 -22.15
C PHE A 199 16.35 -10.47 -22.45
N ALA A 200 15.54 -9.55 -21.92
CA ALA A 200 15.68 -8.13 -22.17
C ALA A 200 16.94 -7.55 -21.53
N VAL A 201 17.28 -7.98 -20.31
CA VAL A 201 18.53 -7.56 -19.64
C VAL A 201 19.75 -8.00 -20.45
N PHE A 202 19.78 -9.25 -20.94
CA PHE A 202 20.91 -9.74 -21.70
C PHE A 202 21.03 -9.13 -23.10
N THR A 203 19.90 -8.83 -23.75
CA THR A 203 19.91 -8.32 -25.13
C THR A 203 20.00 -6.80 -25.20
N PHE A 204 19.25 -6.10 -24.36
CA PHE A 204 19.05 -4.65 -24.43
C PHE A 204 19.65 -3.89 -23.23
N GLY A 205 20.03 -4.57 -22.15
CA GLY A 205 20.49 -3.94 -20.91
C GLY A 205 21.68 -2.97 -21.06
N PRO A 206 22.68 -3.22 -21.92
CA PRO A 206 23.77 -2.27 -22.14
C PRO A 206 23.36 -0.97 -22.84
N ILE A 207 22.25 -0.98 -23.58
CA ILE A 207 21.85 0.12 -24.48
C ILE A 207 20.65 0.88 -23.91
N VAL A 208 19.69 0.16 -23.33
CA VAL A 208 18.41 0.70 -22.87
C VAL A 208 18.37 0.70 -21.35
N LYS A 209 18.30 1.90 -20.75
CA LYS A 209 18.30 2.08 -19.29
C LYS A 209 17.21 1.28 -18.57
N GLY A 210 16.02 1.15 -19.19
CA GLY A 210 14.91 0.35 -18.65
C GLY A 210 15.25 -1.13 -18.47
N PHE A 211 16.19 -1.67 -19.24
CA PHE A 211 16.62 -3.07 -19.15
C PHE A 211 17.99 -3.25 -18.46
N SER A 212 18.52 -2.20 -17.84
CA SER A 212 19.88 -2.20 -17.25
C SER A 212 20.08 -3.21 -16.12
N ASN A 213 19.03 -3.52 -15.35
CA ASN A 213 19.04 -4.54 -14.32
C ASN A 213 17.67 -5.23 -14.22
N MET A 214 17.62 -6.36 -13.50
CA MET A 214 16.41 -7.17 -13.40
C MET A 214 15.21 -6.40 -12.82
N GLY A 215 15.43 -5.57 -11.80
CA GLY A 215 14.36 -4.79 -11.17
C GLY A 215 13.77 -3.75 -12.11
N GLN A 216 14.62 -2.97 -12.78
CA GLN A 216 14.22 -2.00 -13.80
C GLN A 216 13.53 -2.69 -14.97
N SER A 217 14.06 -3.84 -15.42
CA SER A 217 13.46 -4.61 -16.51
C SER A 217 12.06 -5.10 -16.17
N LEU A 218 11.81 -5.56 -14.95
CA LEU A 218 10.47 -5.96 -14.52
C LEU A 218 9.51 -4.76 -14.53
N ILE A 219 9.95 -3.60 -14.01
CA ILE A 219 9.15 -2.37 -14.02
C ILE A 219 8.82 -1.95 -15.46
N THR A 220 9.81 -1.92 -16.35
CA THR A 220 9.61 -1.57 -17.76
C THR A 220 8.67 -2.55 -18.46
N LEU A 221 8.76 -3.86 -18.19
CA LEU A 221 7.84 -4.83 -18.77
C LEU A 221 6.41 -4.68 -18.23
N PHE A 222 6.24 -4.40 -16.93
CA PHE A 222 4.92 -4.09 -16.37
C PHE A 222 4.31 -2.83 -17.00
N GLN A 223 5.09 -1.77 -17.21
CA GLN A 223 4.65 -0.56 -17.92
C GLN A 223 4.22 -0.90 -19.36
N LEU A 224 5.01 -1.72 -20.05
CA LEU A 224 4.73 -2.18 -21.40
C LEU A 224 3.42 -2.96 -21.50
N ALA A 225 3.12 -3.80 -20.50
CA ALA A 225 1.84 -4.53 -20.40
C ALA A 225 0.65 -3.60 -20.11
N LEU A 226 0.85 -2.47 -19.43
CA LEU A 226 -0.16 -1.43 -19.21
C LEU A 226 -0.37 -0.53 -20.42
N GLY A 227 0.46 -0.65 -21.47
CA GLY A 227 0.41 0.13 -22.69
C GLY A 227 1.27 1.40 -22.68
N ASP A 228 1.99 1.67 -21.58
CA ASP A 228 2.95 2.77 -21.47
C ASP A 228 4.31 2.25 -21.95
N SER A 229 4.65 2.52 -23.21
CA SER A 229 5.84 1.91 -23.84
C SER A 229 6.59 2.84 -24.80
N ASP A 230 7.88 3.02 -24.52
CA ASP A 230 8.84 3.61 -25.45
C ASP A 230 9.41 2.51 -26.35
N PHE A 231 8.78 2.30 -27.50
CA PHE A 231 9.24 1.31 -28.49
C PHE A 231 10.58 1.71 -29.15
N TYR A 232 10.81 3.00 -29.31
CA TYR A 232 11.91 3.55 -30.11
C TYR A 232 13.30 3.12 -29.62
N PRO A 233 13.64 3.19 -28.30
CA PRO A 233 14.94 2.72 -27.80
C PRO A 233 15.18 1.22 -28.04
N ILE A 234 14.12 0.41 -28.00
CA ILE A 234 14.19 -1.05 -28.20
C ILE A 234 14.50 -1.36 -29.67
N GLN A 235 13.85 -0.65 -30.59
CA GLN A 235 14.10 -0.78 -32.02
C GLN A 235 15.51 -0.31 -32.41
N GLN A 236 16.00 0.78 -31.79
CA GLN A 236 17.36 1.28 -32.03
C GLN A 236 18.43 0.31 -31.53
N ALA A 237 18.20 -0.38 -30.41
CA ALA A 237 19.13 -1.37 -29.89
C ALA A 237 19.32 -2.54 -30.85
N ASN A 238 18.25 -3.05 -31.46
CA ASN A 238 18.33 -4.01 -32.54
C ASN A 238 17.12 -3.94 -33.46
N ARG A 239 17.36 -3.66 -34.75
CA ARG A 239 16.32 -3.46 -35.77
C ARG A 239 15.40 -4.67 -35.97
N TYR A 240 15.87 -5.88 -35.72
CA TYR A 240 15.08 -7.11 -35.91
C TYR A 240 14.62 -7.73 -34.59
N MET A 241 15.54 -7.90 -33.63
CA MET A 241 15.21 -8.52 -32.34
C MET A 241 14.32 -7.63 -31.47
N GLY A 242 14.48 -6.30 -31.54
CA GLY A 242 13.69 -5.36 -30.76
C GLY A 242 12.20 -5.44 -31.07
N PRO A 243 11.78 -5.26 -32.34
CA PRO A 243 10.39 -5.43 -32.74
C PRO A 243 9.85 -6.83 -32.44
N ALA A 244 10.61 -7.88 -32.76
CA ALA A 244 10.18 -9.26 -32.51
C ALA A 244 9.89 -9.51 -31.02
N PHE A 245 10.80 -9.08 -30.13
CA PHE A 245 10.63 -9.16 -28.68
C PHE A 245 9.39 -8.41 -28.21
N PHE A 246 9.22 -7.16 -28.65
CA PHE A 246 8.12 -6.29 -28.25
C PHE A 246 6.76 -6.88 -28.65
N PHE A 247 6.60 -7.28 -29.91
CA PHE A 247 5.37 -7.89 -30.39
C PHE A 247 5.07 -9.22 -29.70
N LEU A 248 6.09 -10.08 -29.54
CA LEU A 248 5.93 -11.38 -28.88
C LEU A 248 5.49 -11.20 -27.42
N TYR A 249 6.11 -10.27 -26.69
CA TYR A 249 5.78 -10.01 -25.29
C TYR A 249 4.36 -9.46 -25.15
N ILE A 250 4.00 -8.41 -25.90
CA ILE A 250 2.66 -7.80 -25.83
C ILE A 250 1.61 -8.83 -26.21
N PHE A 251 1.81 -9.55 -27.32
CA PHE A 251 0.87 -10.57 -27.75
C PHE A 251 0.71 -11.64 -26.67
N LEU A 252 1.79 -12.23 -26.16
CA LEU A 252 1.69 -13.30 -25.17
C LEU A 252 1.08 -12.82 -23.86
N VAL A 253 1.56 -11.71 -23.29
CA VAL A 253 1.10 -11.24 -21.98
C VAL A 253 -0.32 -10.69 -22.07
N GLN A 254 -0.62 -9.82 -23.05
CA GLN A 254 -1.96 -9.22 -23.15
C GLN A 254 -3.01 -10.26 -23.52
N TRP A 255 -2.71 -11.16 -24.47
CA TRP A 255 -3.64 -12.23 -24.84
C TRP A 255 -3.88 -13.18 -23.67
N THR A 256 -2.80 -13.65 -23.02
CA THR A 256 -2.91 -14.60 -21.91
C THR A 256 -3.65 -13.98 -20.73
N VAL A 257 -3.32 -12.75 -20.36
CA VAL A 257 -4.00 -12.03 -19.27
C VAL A 257 -5.47 -11.84 -19.58
N LEU A 258 -5.83 -11.29 -20.75
CA LEU A 258 -7.24 -11.04 -21.07
C LEU A 258 -8.06 -12.35 -21.15
N VAL A 259 -7.58 -13.34 -21.89
CA VAL A 259 -8.34 -14.59 -22.12
C VAL A 259 -8.49 -15.39 -20.84
N MET A 260 -7.40 -15.59 -20.09
CA MET A 260 -7.45 -16.39 -18.86
C MET A 260 -8.17 -15.67 -17.73
N PHE A 261 -7.98 -14.35 -17.58
CA PHE A 261 -8.68 -13.60 -16.55
C PHE A 261 -10.19 -13.64 -16.78
N MET A 262 -10.64 -13.42 -18.03
CA MET A 262 -12.07 -13.51 -18.38
C MET A 262 -12.62 -14.92 -18.15
N ALA A 263 -11.88 -15.97 -18.51
CA ALA A 263 -12.30 -17.35 -18.28
C ALA A 263 -12.48 -17.66 -16.79
N ILE A 264 -11.48 -17.32 -15.96
CA ILE A 264 -11.52 -17.56 -14.51
C ILE A 264 -12.67 -16.78 -13.86
N LEU A 265 -12.85 -15.51 -14.25
CA LEU A 265 -13.88 -14.64 -13.70
C LEU A 265 -15.28 -15.12 -14.07
N ASN A 266 -15.52 -15.53 -15.33
CA ASN A 266 -16.81 -16.07 -15.76
C ASN A 266 -17.16 -17.38 -15.04
N LEU A 267 -16.18 -18.26 -14.84
CA LEU A 267 -16.37 -19.49 -14.05
C LEU A 267 -16.75 -19.16 -12.61
N ALA A 268 -16.03 -18.24 -11.97
CA ALA A 268 -16.29 -17.83 -10.59
C ALA A 268 -17.66 -17.14 -10.43
N ILE A 269 -18.08 -16.32 -11.40
CA ILE A 269 -19.41 -15.68 -11.39
C ILE A 269 -20.51 -16.74 -11.50
N LYS A 270 -20.34 -17.72 -12.39
CA LYS A 270 -21.31 -18.81 -12.57
C LYS A 270 -21.46 -19.62 -11.28
N GLU A 271 -20.34 -19.96 -10.65
CA GLU A 271 -20.32 -20.70 -9.39
C GLU A 271 -20.91 -19.87 -8.23
N ALA A 272 -20.55 -18.60 -8.11
CA ALA A 272 -21.11 -17.70 -7.11
C ALA A 272 -22.64 -17.55 -7.25
N LYS A 273 -23.15 -17.47 -8.49
CA LYS A 273 -24.58 -17.39 -8.78
C LYS A 273 -25.30 -18.67 -8.36
N ASN A 274 -24.71 -19.83 -8.62
CA ASN A 274 -25.25 -21.13 -8.19
C ASN A 274 -25.30 -21.23 -6.66
N ASN A 275 -24.22 -20.85 -5.96
CA ASN A 275 -24.16 -20.87 -4.50
C ASN A 275 -25.20 -19.94 -3.86
N MET A 276 -25.45 -18.77 -4.45
CA MET A 276 -26.50 -17.87 -3.98
C MET A 276 -27.92 -18.41 -4.22
N ALA A 277 -28.16 -19.03 -5.38
CA ALA A 277 -29.45 -19.65 -5.66
C ALA A 277 -29.74 -20.81 -4.68
N GLN A 278 -28.72 -21.62 -4.36
CA GLN A 278 -28.83 -22.68 -3.36
C GLN A 278 -29.13 -22.11 -1.95
N MET A 279 -28.39 -21.09 -1.50
CA MET A 279 -28.68 -20.43 -0.22
C MET A 279 -30.11 -19.89 -0.13
N LYS A 280 -30.66 -19.35 -1.22
CA LYS A 280 -32.05 -18.86 -1.23
C LYS A 280 -33.04 -20.01 -1.06
N ASN A 281 -32.83 -21.12 -1.75
CA ASN A 281 -33.68 -22.31 -1.63
C ASN A 281 -33.62 -22.90 -0.21
N ASP A 282 -32.42 -22.97 0.39
CA ASP A 282 -32.26 -23.49 1.75
C ASP A 282 -33.00 -22.61 2.78
N LEU A 283 -32.92 -21.28 2.63
CA LEU A 283 -33.67 -20.34 3.47
C LEU A 283 -35.19 -20.51 3.31
N GLU A 284 -35.69 -20.66 2.08
CA GLU A 284 -37.11 -20.90 1.81
C GLU A 284 -37.62 -22.22 2.42
N VAL A 285 -36.78 -23.28 2.39
CA VAL A 285 -37.11 -24.57 3.02
C VAL A 285 -37.13 -24.44 4.55
N VAL A 286 -36.19 -23.71 5.15
CA VAL A 286 -36.18 -23.45 6.60
C VAL A 286 -37.39 -22.64 7.03
N ASP A 287 -37.75 -21.59 6.29
CA ASP A 287 -38.95 -20.79 6.56
C ASP A 287 -40.23 -21.63 6.42
N TYR A 288 -40.29 -22.51 5.42
CA TYR A 288 -41.40 -23.44 5.26
C TYR A 288 -41.53 -24.40 6.45
N ILE A 289 -40.42 -25.00 6.89
CA ILE A 289 -40.39 -25.91 8.05
C ILE A 289 -40.76 -25.15 9.33
N TYR A 290 -40.21 -23.96 9.56
CA TYR A 290 -40.51 -23.12 10.71
C TYR A 290 -42.02 -22.79 10.79
N ASN A 291 -42.59 -22.35 9.67
CA ASN A 291 -44.03 -22.05 9.58
C ASN A 291 -44.89 -23.29 9.79
N ARG A 292 -44.47 -24.45 9.26
CA ARG A 292 -45.18 -25.72 9.45
C ARG A 292 -45.14 -26.21 10.90
N ILE A 293 -43.99 -26.08 11.57
CA ILE A 293 -43.85 -26.41 13.00
C ILE A 293 -44.71 -25.49 13.86
N HIS A 294 -44.75 -24.19 13.54
CA HIS A 294 -45.58 -23.22 14.26
C HIS A 294 -47.09 -23.47 14.07
N GLN A 295 -47.50 -24.03 12.92
CA GLN A 295 -48.88 -24.47 12.69
C GLN A 295 -49.23 -25.77 13.42
N ILE A 296 -48.26 -26.66 13.65
CA ILE A 296 -48.46 -27.96 14.31
C ILE A 296 -48.40 -27.84 15.83
N LEU A 297 -47.67 -26.87 16.38
CA LEU A 297 -47.71 -26.54 17.81
C LEU A 297 -49.06 -25.87 18.14
N PRO A 298 -49.98 -26.54 18.86
CA PRO A 298 -51.19 -25.90 19.33
C PRO A 298 -50.79 -24.76 20.27
N LYS A 299 -51.54 -23.64 20.24
CA LYS A 299 -51.44 -22.62 21.29
C LYS A 299 -51.68 -23.30 22.64
N CYS A 300 -50.62 -23.68 23.35
CA CYS A 300 -50.70 -24.02 24.76
C CYS A 300 -51.02 -22.73 25.49
N HIS A 301 -52.29 -22.63 25.87
CA HIS A 301 -52.88 -21.55 26.66
C HIS A 301 -52.53 -21.71 28.14
#